data_AF-A0A8A4U2J5-F1
#
_entry.id   AF-A0A8A4U2J5-F1
#
_cell.length_a   1.000
_cell.length_b   1.000
_cell.length_c   1.000
_cell.angle_alpha   90.00
_cell.angle_beta   90.00
_cell.angle_gamma   90.00
#
_symmetry.space_group_name_H-M   'P 1'
#
loop_
_entity.id
_entity.type
_entity.pdbx_description
1 polymer ?
#
loop_
_entity_poly.entity_id
_entity_poly.type
_entity_poly.pdbx_seq_one_letter_code
_entity_poly.pdbx_strand_id
1 'polypeptide(L)'
;MIFFIALLAILLTIAALSYVIKLWRRRALQSVFRAFNERLRNLEEEGQPKPADLETLTSWIDERRSEGRLIEIIDYLQTIERPDLAVAVYNAFPFDRYTSRHVRLFAAKSFLKLDDEEKCLTLCQRLMEAYPKDDSILDLFIDAHIHFGEIDIAKTHLLPRLDRKFEGTVFARHMARIHAAEGEYKKAAIIMQKVVSRDYTLAQNTFAQPQKRFIQQQYARSKALLEEYQDQVETPSEETADAPESDRQADTQ
;
A
#
# COMPACT_ATOMS: atom_id res chain seq x y z
N MET A 1 -26.42 33.83 -14.69
CA MET A 1 -25.07 33.97 -15.29
C MET A 1 -24.01 34.37 -14.25
N ILE A 2 -24.21 35.44 -13.47
CA ILE A 2 -23.26 35.92 -12.43
C ILE A 2 -22.93 34.84 -11.38
N PHE A 3 -23.94 34.09 -10.91
CA PHE A 3 -23.75 33.00 -9.94
C PHE A 3 -22.85 31.87 -10.44
N PHE A 4 -22.91 31.57 -11.74
CA PHE A 4 -22.15 30.47 -12.34
C PHE A 4 -20.67 30.84 -12.48
N ILE A 5 -20.38 32.11 -12.80
CA ILE A 5 -19.03 32.65 -12.88
C ILE A 5 -18.38 32.68 -11.49
N ALA A 6 -19.13 33.08 -10.45
CA ALA A 6 -18.65 33.08 -9.07
C ALA A 6 -18.32 31.66 -8.56
N LEU A 7 -19.18 30.68 -8.86
CA LEU A 7 -18.96 29.27 -8.49
C LEU A 7 -17.72 28.68 -9.16
N LEU A 8 -17.51 28.98 -10.45
CA LEU A 8 -16.35 28.52 -11.21
C LEU A 8 -15.04 29.08 -10.65
N ALA A 9 -15.03 30.36 -10.24
CA ALA A 9 -13.87 31.00 -9.64
C ALA A 9 -13.48 30.38 -8.27
N ILE A 10 -14.47 29.98 -7.47
CA ILE A 10 -14.25 29.29 -6.19
C ILE A 10 -13.68 27.89 -6.42
N LEU A 11 -14.18 27.15 -7.41
CA LEU A 11 -13.66 25.82 -7.73
C LEU A 11 -12.22 25.86 -8.26
N LEU A 12 -11.88 26.85 -9.09
CA LEU A 12 -10.52 27.04 -9.60
C LEU A 12 -9.53 27.41 -8.49
N THR A 13 -9.94 28.24 -7.53
CA THR A 13 -9.09 28.60 -6.37
C THR A 13 -8.86 27.42 -5.44
N ILE A 14 -9.87 26.58 -5.19
CA ILE A 14 -9.72 25.34 -4.41
C ILE A 14 -8.78 24.35 -5.11
N ALA A 15 -8.92 24.18 -6.43
CA ALA A 15 -8.04 23.30 -7.21
C ALA A 15 -6.59 23.80 -7.22
N ALA A 16 -6.37 25.11 -7.37
CA ALA A 16 -5.05 25.72 -7.29
C ALA A 16 -4.42 25.55 -5.89
N LEU A 17 -5.20 25.75 -4.82
CA LEU A 17 -4.74 25.54 -3.45
C LEU A 17 -4.36 24.08 -3.18
N SER A 18 -5.17 23.12 -3.66
CA SER A 18 -4.88 21.68 -3.57
C SER A 18 -3.61 21.29 -4.32
N TYR A 19 -3.37 21.87 -5.50
CA TYR A 19 -2.14 21.68 -6.27
C TYR A 19 -0.91 22.25 -5.54
N VAL A 20 -1.03 23.45 -4.98
CA VAL A 20 0.04 24.09 -4.19
C VAL A 20 0.36 23.25 -2.95
N ILE A 21 -0.64 22.76 -2.22
CA ILE A 21 -0.43 21.87 -1.05
C ILE A 21 0.28 20.57 -1.45
N LYS A 22 -0.12 19.94 -2.56
CA LYS A 22 0.56 18.75 -3.09
C LYS A 22 2.01 19.03 -3.50
N LEU A 23 2.27 20.19 -4.13
CA LEU A 23 3.61 20.61 -4.54
C LEU A 23 4.51 20.91 -3.34
N TRP A 24 3.97 21.58 -2.31
CA TRP A 24 4.66 21.83 -1.04
C TRP A 24 4.95 20.54 -0.30
N ARG A 25 4.00 19.60 -0.23
CA ARG A 25 4.21 18.27 0.37
C ARG A 25 5.30 17.49 -0.37
N ARG A 26 5.34 17.58 -1.70
CA ARG A 26 6.39 16.94 -2.54
C ARG A 26 7.76 17.59 -2.34
N ARG A 27 7.83 18.92 -2.24
CA ARG A 27 9.08 19.66 -1.96
C ARG A 27 9.58 19.43 -0.53
N ALA A 28 8.68 19.37 0.45
CA ALA A 28 9.00 19.05 1.84
C ALA A 28 9.53 17.61 1.97
N LEU A 29 8.91 16.64 1.28
CA LEU A 29 9.44 15.27 1.21
C LEU A 29 10.80 15.22 0.52
N GLN A 30 11.02 15.99 -0.55
CA GLN A 30 12.32 16.07 -1.21
C GLN A 30 13.40 16.77 -0.35
N SER A 31 13.05 17.77 0.45
CA SER A 31 13.98 18.44 1.36
C SER A 31 14.34 17.54 2.54
N VAL A 32 13.36 16.81 3.11
CA VAL A 32 13.61 15.80 4.15
C VAL A 32 14.49 14.69 3.59
N PHE A 33 14.21 14.19 2.39
CA PHE A 33 15.03 13.15 1.75
C PHE A 33 16.46 13.62 1.42
N ARG A 34 16.64 14.89 1.02
CA ARG A 34 17.98 15.47 0.83
C ARG A 34 18.72 15.63 2.16
N ALA A 35 18.09 16.21 3.16
CA ALA A 35 18.68 16.37 4.49
C ALA A 35 19.05 15.02 5.11
N PHE A 36 18.24 13.98 4.87
CA PHE A 36 18.49 12.62 5.31
C PHE A 36 19.70 11.99 4.57
N ASN A 37 19.76 12.08 3.24
CA ASN A 37 20.90 11.56 2.48
C ASN A 37 22.20 12.31 2.78
N GLU A 38 22.11 13.63 2.98
CA GLU A 38 23.23 14.47 3.40
C GLU A 38 23.67 14.10 4.81
N ARG A 39 22.74 13.78 5.72
CA ARG A 39 23.07 13.30 7.06
C ARG A 39 23.71 11.91 7.04
N LEU A 40 23.21 10.98 6.22
CA LEU A 40 23.84 9.65 6.05
C LEU A 40 25.24 9.76 5.46
N ARG A 41 25.44 10.67 4.50
CA ARG A 41 26.76 10.94 3.92
C ARG A 41 27.69 11.57 4.95
N ASN A 42 27.21 12.53 5.75
CA ASN A 42 28.01 13.15 6.80
C ASN A 42 28.41 12.13 7.89
N LEU A 43 27.53 11.18 8.23
CA LEU A 43 27.88 10.10 9.17
C LEU A 43 28.98 9.17 8.61
N GLU A 44 28.96 8.92 7.30
CA GLU A 44 29.97 8.13 6.59
C GLU A 44 31.31 8.91 6.48
N GLU A 45 31.25 10.23 6.27
CA GLU A 45 32.41 11.14 6.29
C GLU A 45 32.99 11.32 7.71
N GLU A 46 32.16 11.26 8.75
CA GLU A 46 32.53 11.32 10.18
C GLU A 46 33.09 9.98 10.70
N GLY A 47 33.15 8.93 9.86
CA GLY A 47 33.61 7.60 10.25
C GLY A 47 32.68 6.87 11.23
N GLN A 48 31.43 7.33 11.38
CA GLN A 48 30.44 6.69 12.24
C GLN A 48 29.83 5.49 11.52
N PRO A 49 29.83 4.28 12.13
CA PRO A 49 29.25 3.11 11.50
C PRO A 49 27.74 3.28 11.33
N LYS A 50 27.24 2.92 10.14
CA LYS A 50 25.79 2.74 9.92
C LYS A 50 25.32 1.60 10.83
N PRO A 51 24.24 1.76 11.62
CA PRO A 51 23.82 0.72 12.53
C PRO A 51 23.31 -0.48 11.73
N ALA A 52 24.10 -1.56 11.72
CA ALA A 52 23.79 -2.81 11.03
C ALA A 52 23.14 -3.85 11.96
N ASP A 53 23.30 -3.67 13.27
CA ASP A 53 22.82 -4.54 14.35
C ASP A 53 22.11 -3.74 15.46
N LEU A 54 21.40 -4.46 16.34
CA LEU A 54 20.58 -3.88 17.40
C LEU A 54 21.42 -3.20 18.49
N GLU A 55 22.63 -3.69 18.76
CA GLU A 55 23.52 -3.15 19.80
C GLU A 55 24.03 -1.77 19.41
N THR A 56 24.53 -1.63 18.19
CA THR A 56 24.96 -0.36 17.60
C THR A 56 23.79 0.63 17.53
N LEU A 57 22.62 0.14 17.12
CA LEU A 57 21.40 0.94 17.03
C LEU A 57 20.94 1.46 18.41
N THR A 58 21.03 0.62 19.44
CA THR A 58 20.61 0.97 20.81
C THR A 58 21.56 2.00 21.42
N SER A 59 22.89 1.81 21.25
CA SER A 59 23.90 2.82 21.63
C SER A 59 23.65 4.16 20.94
N TRP A 60 23.34 4.12 19.64
CA TRP A 60 23.07 5.32 18.84
C TRP A 60 21.80 6.06 19.27
N ILE A 61 20.77 5.32 19.73
CA ILE A 61 19.53 5.89 20.28
C ILE A 61 19.76 6.47 21.68
N ASP A 62 20.47 5.74 22.55
CA ASP A 62 20.71 6.14 23.94
C ASP A 62 21.53 7.42 24.05
N GLU A 63 22.51 7.61 23.15
CA GLU A 63 23.28 8.86 23.07
C GLU A 63 22.46 10.06 22.61
N ARG A 64 21.30 9.86 21.94
CA ARG A 64 20.62 10.90 21.14
C ARG A 64 19.12 11.01 21.40
N ARG A 65 18.66 10.65 22.61
CA ARG A 65 17.26 10.59 23.09
C ARG A 65 16.40 11.81 22.71
N SER A 66 15.83 11.79 21.51
CA SER A 66 14.87 12.77 21.03
C SER A 66 13.94 12.13 19.99
N GLU A 67 12.66 12.54 20.00
CA GLU A 67 11.64 11.99 19.11
C GLU A 67 11.98 12.17 17.63
N GLY A 68 12.60 13.30 17.27
CA GLY A 68 13.06 13.58 15.91
C GLY A 68 14.10 12.57 15.41
N ARG A 69 15.02 12.12 16.28
CA ARG A 69 16.04 11.13 15.91
C ARG A 69 15.44 9.73 15.75
N LEU A 70 14.42 9.38 16.52
CA LEU A 70 13.72 8.10 16.34
C LEU A 70 13.04 8.01 14.97
N ILE A 71 12.45 9.11 14.49
CA ILE A 71 11.89 9.18 13.13
C ILE A 71 12.98 8.96 12.07
N GLU A 72 14.15 9.59 12.22
CA GLU A 72 15.28 9.41 11.29
C GLU A 72 15.75 7.95 11.23
N ILE A 73 15.82 7.25 12.38
CA ILE A 73 16.19 5.83 12.44
C ILE A 73 15.15 4.98 11.73
N ILE A 74 13.88 5.21 12.06
CA ILE A 74 12.77 4.48 11.45
C ILE A 74 12.78 4.66 9.93
N ASP A 75 13.00 5.87 9.43
CA ASP A 75 13.12 6.15 7.99
C ASP A 75 14.33 5.45 7.36
N TYR A 76 15.46 5.38 8.08
CA TYR A 76 16.63 4.62 7.66
C TYR A 76 16.35 3.13 7.56
N LEU A 77 15.80 2.53 8.62
CA LEU A 77 15.47 1.10 8.68
C LEU A 77 14.44 0.72 7.61
N GLN A 78 13.51 1.63 7.28
CA GLN A 78 12.60 1.47 6.16
C GLN A 78 13.35 1.39 4.82
N THR A 79 14.32 2.28 4.62
CA THR A 79 15.08 2.40 3.38
C THR A 79 15.96 1.17 3.14
N ILE A 80 16.53 0.60 4.20
CA ILE A 80 17.36 -0.62 4.12
C ILE A 80 16.55 -1.92 4.32
N GLU A 81 15.22 -1.81 4.37
CA GLU A 81 14.29 -2.94 4.53
C GLU A 81 14.63 -3.87 5.70
N ARG A 82 14.89 -3.30 6.88
CA ARG A 82 15.14 -4.04 8.14
C ARG A 82 13.95 -3.94 9.11
N PRO A 83 12.82 -4.65 8.84
CA PRO A 83 11.65 -4.60 9.70
C PRO A 83 11.90 -5.22 11.09
N ASP A 84 12.84 -6.16 11.19
CA ASP A 84 13.30 -6.77 12.45
C ASP A 84 13.87 -5.73 13.41
N LEU A 85 14.78 -4.88 12.92
CA LEU A 85 15.36 -3.80 13.72
C LEU A 85 14.33 -2.72 14.02
N ALA A 86 13.41 -2.43 13.10
CA ALA A 86 12.35 -1.45 13.30
C ALA A 86 11.44 -1.82 14.49
N VAL A 87 11.05 -3.09 14.56
CA VAL A 87 10.29 -3.64 15.68
C VAL A 87 11.11 -3.61 16.96
N ALA A 88 12.40 -3.95 16.91
CA ALA A 88 13.27 -3.91 18.08
C ALA A 88 13.38 -2.48 18.66
N VAL A 89 13.52 -1.46 17.82
CA VAL A 89 13.47 -0.04 18.23
C VAL A 89 12.11 0.31 18.83
N TYR A 90 11.02 -0.14 18.20
CA TYR A 90 9.68 0.11 18.72
C TYR A 90 9.48 -0.47 20.12
N ASN A 91 9.97 -1.69 20.36
CA ASN A 91 9.84 -2.40 21.64
C ASN A 91 10.80 -1.91 22.72
N ALA A 92 12.03 -1.52 22.35
CA ALA A 92 13.03 -1.01 23.28
C ALA A 92 12.66 0.38 23.83
N PHE A 93 11.87 1.12 23.06
CA PHE A 93 11.41 2.46 23.43
C PHE A 93 9.89 2.53 23.38
N PRO A 94 9.15 1.79 24.23
CA PRO A 94 7.69 1.77 24.16
C PRO A 94 7.15 3.21 24.19
N PHE A 95 6.42 3.53 23.13
CA PHE A 95 6.10 4.89 22.70
C PHE A 95 4.87 5.47 23.43
N ASP A 96 4.52 4.97 24.61
CA ASP A 96 3.49 5.57 25.47
C ASP A 96 3.86 7.00 25.92
N ARG A 97 5.13 7.40 25.77
CA ARG A 97 5.61 8.78 25.92
C ARG A 97 5.86 9.57 24.63
N TYR A 98 5.91 8.92 23.47
CA TYR A 98 6.24 9.58 22.19
C TYR A 98 5.15 9.33 21.15
N THR A 99 4.41 10.40 20.88
CA THR A 99 3.12 10.46 20.18
C THR A 99 3.21 10.38 18.65
N SER A 100 4.39 10.20 18.07
CA SER A 100 4.52 10.21 16.61
C SER A 100 3.77 9.06 15.95
N ARG A 101 2.64 9.42 15.32
CA ARG A 101 1.90 8.63 14.34
C ARG A 101 2.82 7.89 13.36
N HIS A 102 3.88 8.55 12.90
CA HIS A 102 4.80 8.02 11.89
C HIS A 102 5.52 6.76 12.37
N VAL A 103 6.07 6.81 13.58
CA VAL A 103 6.79 5.69 14.18
C VAL A 103 5.85 4.50 14.41
N ARG A 104 4.66 4.75 14.97
CA ARG A 104 3.66 3.71 15.21
C ARG A 104 3.16 3.08 13.90
N LEU A 105 2.91 3.89 12.88
CA LEU A 105 2.50 3.40 11.56
C LEU A 105 3.59 2.52 10.93
N PHE A 106 4.85 2.90 11.09
CA PHE A 106 5.96 2.12 10.57
C PHE A 106 6.20 0.82 11.35
N ALA A 107 6.06 0.85 12.68
CA ALA A 107 6.11 -0.36 13.49
C ALA A 107 5.01 -1.35 13.08
N ALA A 108 3.78 -0.88 12.86
CA ALA A 108 2.67 -1.72 12.38
C ALA A 108 2.97 -2.35 11.01
N LYS A 109 3.55 -1.58 10.08
CA LYS A 109 4.04 -2.11 8.79
C LYS A 109 5.16 -3.12 8.94
N SER A 110 6.02 -2.95 9.95
CA SER A 110 7.14 -3.86 10.19
C SER A 110 6.64 -5.18 10.79
N PHE A 111 5.67 -5.13 11.71
CA PHE A 111 4.98 -6.33 12.20
C PHE A 111 4.25 -7.06 11.07
N LEU A 112 3.59 -6.33 10.16
CA LEU A 112 2.97 -6.93 8.97
C LEU A 112 3.99 -7.71 8.11
N LYS A 113 5.18 -7.13 7.89
CA LYS A 113 6.26 -7.78 7.12
C LYS A 113 6.88 -8.99 7.81
N LEU A 114 6.77 -9.07 9.14
CA LEU A 114 7.31 -10.15 9.96
C LEU A 114 6.25 -11.21 10.30
N ASP A 115 5.07 -11.12 9.71
CA ASP A 115 3.93 -12.00 10.00
C ASP A 115 3.52 -12.04 11.49
N ASP A 116 3.75 -10.96 12.24
CA ASP A 116 3.28 -10.81 13.63
C ASP A 116 1.87 -10.19 13.63
N GLU A 117 0.87 -11.04 13.41
CA GLU A 117 -0.54 -10.68 13.28
C GLU A 117 -1.08 -9.90 14.49
N GLU A 118 -0.89 -10.46 15.69
CA GLU A 118 -1.42 -9.90 16.93
C GLU A 118 -0.93 -8.46 17.14
N LYS A 119 0.39 -8.23 17.03
CA LYS A 119 0.95 -6.89 17.22
C LYS A 119 0.62 -5.95 16.08
N CYS A 120 0.57 -6.44 14.84
CA CYS A 120 0.18 -5.64 13.69
C CYS A 120 -1.24 -5.09 13.85
N LEU A 121 -2.22 -5.98 14.06
CA LEU A 121 -3.63 -5.61 14.15
C LEU A 121 -3.91 -4.75 15.39
N THR A 122 -3.33 -5.09 16.55
CA THR A 122 -3.44 -4.28 17.77
C THR A 122 -2.96 -2.85 17.55
N LEU A 123 -1.82 -2.68 16.88
CA LEU A 123 -1.26 -1.36 16.62
C LEU A 123 -2.06 -0.59 15.57
N CYS A 124 -2.55 -1.26 14.54
CA CYS A 124 -3.43 -0.64 13.54
C CYS A 124 -4.74 -0.17 14.18
N GLN A 125 -5.35 -0.94 15.07
CA GLN A 125 -6.57 -0.55 15.78
C GLN A 125 -6.34 0.69 16.66
N ARG A 126 -5.27 0.70 17.46
CA ARG A 126 -4.86 1.88 18.25
C ARG A 126 -4.61 3.11 17.39
N LEU A 127 -4.02 2.92 16.20
CA LEU A 127 -3.81 4.00 15.23
C LEU A 127 -5.13 4.50 14.64
N MET A 128 -6.08 3.62 14.33
CA MET A 128 -7.41 4.03 13.85
C MET A 128 -8.19 4.80 14.92
N GLU A 129 -8.10 4.40 16.19
CA GLU A 129 -8.72 5.13 17.31
C GLU A 129 -8.12 6.53 17.48
N ALA A 130 -6.79 6.64 17.39
CA ALA A 130 -6.08 7.91 17.53
C ALA A 130 -6.23 8.82 16.29
N TYR A 131 -6.37 8.24 15.09
CA TYR A 131 -6.39 8.97 13.81
C TYR A 131 -7.49 8.46 12.87
N PRO A 132 -8.78 8.59 13.24
CA PRO A 132 -9.91 7.93 12.56
C PRO A 132 -10.20 8.41 11.14
N LYS A 133 -9.56 9.50 10.69
CA LYS A 133 -9.74 10.07 9.35
C LYS A 133 -8.49 9.92 8.47
N ASP A 134 -7.54 9.12 8.89
CA ASP A 134 -6.29 8.95 8.18
C ASP A 134 -6.34 7.77 7.20
N ASP A 135 -6.45 8.10 5.92
CA ASP A 135 -6.55 7.10 4.86
C ASP A 135 -5.36 6.13 4.83
N SER A 136 -4.15 6.56 5.22
CA SER A 136 -2.99 5.65 5.17
C SER A 136 -2.92 4.67 6.33
N ILE A 137 -3.56 5.00 7.47
CA ILE A 137 -3.77 4.05 8.56
C ILE A 137 -4.87 3.06 8.17
N LEU A 138 -5.97 3.56 7.58
CA LEU A 138 -7.03 2.70 7.06
C LEU A 138 -6.52 1.75 5.96
N ASP A 139 -5.68 2.25 5.05
CA ASP A 139 -5.05 1.45 4.00
C ASP A 139 -4.18 0.34 4.61
N LEU A 140 -3.41 0.64 5.66
CA LEU A 140 -2.60 -0.36 6.36
C LEU A 140 -3.47 -1.40 7.08
N PHE A 141 -4.54 -0.97 7.72
CA PHE A 141 -5.50 -1.85 8.41
C PHE A 141 -6.14 -2.83 7.40
N ILE A 142 -6.59 -2.33 6.25
CA ILE A 142 -7.10 -3.16 5.15
C ILE A 142 -6.02 -4.11 4.64
N ASP A 143 -4.79 -3.61 4.42
CA ASP A 143 -3.67 -4.44 3.96
C ASP A 143 -3.33 -5.58 4.93
N ALA A 144 -3.40 -5.32 6.24
CA ALA A 144 -3.16 -6.30 7.28
C ALA A 144 -4.25 -7.39 7.26
N HIS A 145 -5.53 -7.00 7.25
CA HIS A 145 -6.62 -7.98 7.16
C HIS A 145 -6.57 -8.82 5.88
N ILE A 146 -6.22 -8.22 4.73
CA ILE A 146 -6.01 -9.00 3.50
C ILE A 146 -4.86 -10.01 3.67
N HIS A 147 -3.76 -9.58 4.28
CA HIS A 147 -2.56 -10.39 4.46
C HIS A 147 -2.78 -11.59 5.38
N PHE A 148 -3.50 -11.38 6.49
CA PHE A 148 -3.84 -12.44 7.45
C PHE A 148 -5.11 -13.23 7.08
N GLY A 149 -5.69 -12.97 5.91
CA GLY A 149 -6.82 -13.75 5.38
C GLY A 149 -8.20 -13.36 5.91
N GLU A 150 -8.31 -12.26 6.67
CA GLU A 150 -9.57 -11.72 7.19
C GLU A 150 -10.29 -10.85 6.13
N ILE A 151 -10.63 -11.47 5.00
CA ILE A 151 -11.12 -10.78 3.80
C ILE A 151 -12.44 -10.03 4.04
N ASP A 152 -13.35 -10.58 4.85
CA ASP A 152 -14.63 -9.93 5.15
C ASP A 152 -14.45 -8.61 5.92
N ILE A 153 -13.47 -8.57 6.82
CA ILE A 153 -13.13 -7.35 7.57
C ILE A 153 -12.53 -6.33 6.60
N ALA A 154 -11.56 -6.74 5.77
CA ALA A 154 -10.98 -5.88 4.75
C ALA A 154 -12.07 -5.25 3.84
N LYS A 155 -13.05 -6.05 3.39
CA LYS A 155 -14.18 -5.59 2.57
C LYS A 155 -15.07 -4.58 3.31
N THR A 156 -15.40 -4.86 4.56
CA THR A 156 -16.23 -3.97 5.41
C THR A 156 -15.64 -2.56 5.46
N HIS A 157 -14.32 -2.44 5.51
CA HIS A 157 -13.63 -1.15 5.55
C HIS A 157 -13.35 -0.54 4.16
N LEU A 158 -13.20 -1.38 3.13
CA LEU A 158 -12.89 -0.93 1.78
C LEU A 158 -14.12 -0.47 1.00
N LEU A 159 -15.23 -1.23 1.02
CA LEU A 159 -16.41 -0.99 0.18
C LEU A 159 -17.08 0.37 0.39
N PRO A 160 -17.19 0.94 1.61
CA PRO A 160 -17.73 2.29 1.80
C PRO A 160 -16.93 3.40 1.09
N ARG A 161 -15.72 3.10 0.59
CA ARG A 161 -14.91 4.04 -0.20
C ARG A 161 -15.33 4.09 -1.68
N LEU A 162 -16.10 3.11 -2.17
CA LEU A 162 -16.67 3.12 -3.54
C LEU A 162 -17.55 4.36 -3.74
N ASP A 163 -18.39 4.68 -2.75
CA ASP A 163 -19.32 5.80 -2.79
C ASP A 163 -18.61 7.16 -2.81
N ARG A 164 -17.32 7.20 -2.43
CA ARG A 164 -16.51 8.43 -2.38
C ARG A 164 -15.81 8.74 -3.71
N LYS A 165 -16.14 8.07 -4.82
CA LYS A 165 -15.46 8.21 -6.13
C LYS A 165 -13.93 8.09 -6.02
N PHE A 166 -13.45 7.21 -5.14
CA PHE A 166 -12.03 6.94 -5.04
C PHE A 166 -11.61 5.97 -6.15
N GLU A 167 -11.47 6.49 -7.36
CA GLU A 167 -10.68 5.87 -8.44
C GLU A 167 -9.18 5.99 -8.12
N GLY A 168 -8.79 5.71 -6.88
CA GLY A 168 -7.40 5.76 -6.44
C GLY A 168 -6.68 4.47 -6.80
N THR A 169 -5.45 4.58 -7.29
CA THR A 169 -4.56 3.44 -7.55
C THR A 169 -4.45 2.49 -6.34
N VAL A 170 -4.50 3.02 -5.11
CA VAL A 170 -4.45 2.24 -3.86
C VAL A 170 -5.71 1.39 -3.67
N PHE A 171 -6.90 1.99 -3.78
CA PHE A 171 -8.18 1.28 -3.68
C PHE A 171 -8.25 0.12 -4.68
N ALA A 172 -7.88 0.36 -5.94
CA ALA A 172 -7.88 -0.66 -6.97
C ALA A 172 -6.87 -1.79 -6.69
N ARG A 173 -5.72 -1.49 -6.07
CA ARG A 173 -4.79 -2.55 -5.60
C ARG A 173 -5.40 -3.38 -4.48
N HIS A 174 -6.07 -2.78 -3.50
CA HIS A 174 -6.77 -3.52 -2.45
C HIS A 174 -7.85 -4.44 -3.02
N MET A 175 -8.69 -3.93 -3.92
CA MET A 175 -9.70 -4.73 -4.62
C MET A 175 -9.07 -5.90 -5.38
N ALA A 176 -7.98 -5.66 -6.12
CA ALA A 176 -7.28 -6.74 -6.82
C ALA A 176 -6.75 -7.81 -5.87
N ARG A 177 -6.17 -7.42 -4.73
CA ARG A 177 -5.69 -8.36 -3.71
C ARG A 177 -6.82 -9.17 -3.08
N ILE A 178 -7.96 -8.53 -2.80
CA ILE A 178 -9.16 -9.21 -2.29
C ILE A 178 -9.65 -10.24 -3.31
N HIS A 179 -9.83 -9.85 -4.58
CA HIS A 179 -10.23 -10.80 -5.62
C HIS A 179 -9.24 -11.97 -5.76
N ALA A 180 -7.94 -11.71 -5.63
CA ALA A 180 -6.94 -12.77 -5.67
C ALA A 180 -7.07 -13.72 -4.46
N ALA A 181 -7.29 -13.19 -3.26
CA ALA A 181 -7.50 -14.01 -2.06
C ALA A 181 -8.77 -14.87 -2.14
N GLU A 182 -9.78 -14.43 -2.89
CA GLU A 182 -11.02 -15.17 -3.14
C GLU A 182 -10.92 -16.16 -4.32
N GLY A 183 -9.73 -16.33 -4.91
CA GLY A 183 -9.53 -17.18 -6.08
C GLY A 183 -10.07 -16.59 -7.40
N GLU A 184 -10.56 -15.36 -7.40
CA GLU A 184 -11.02 -14.64 -8.59
C GLU A 184 -9.84 -14.01 -9.37
N TYR A 185 -8.81 -14.81 -9.65
CA TYR A 185 -7.53 -14.36 -10.21
C TYR A 185 -7.66 -13.55 -11.51
N LYS A 186 -8.60 -13.92 -12.38
CA LYS A 186 -8.88 -13.19 -13.62
C LYS A 186 -9.36 -11.75 -13.36
N LYS A 187 -10.29 -11.56 -12.41
CA LYS A 187 -10.77 -10.22 -12.03
C LYS A 187 -9.65 -9.43 -11.37
N ALA A 188 -8.88 -10.06 -10.48
CA ALA A 188 -7.70 -9.45 -9.87
C ALA A 188 -6.68 -8.96 -10.91
N ALA A 189 -6.35 -9.79 -11.91
CA ALA A 189 -5.43 -9.47 -12.98
C ALA A 189 -5.92 -8.28 -13.84
N ILE A 190 -7.20 -8.26 -14.21
CA ILE A 190 -7.81 -7.15 -14.97
C ILE A 190 -7.68 -5.83 -14.20
N ILE A 191 -7.99 -5.84 -12.90
CA ILE A 191 -7.92 -4.64 -12.06
C ILE A 191 -6.46 -4.18 -11.92
N MET A 192 -5.54 -5.10 -11.63
CA MET A 192 -4.12 -4.77 -11.49
C MET A 192 -3.52 -4.26 -12.80
N GLN A 193 -3.94 -4.80 -13.95
CA GLN A 193 -3.53 -4.28 -15.25
C GLN A 193 -3.95 -2.83 -15.43
N LYS A 194 -5.18 -2.45 -15.05
CA LYS A 194 -5.64 -1.05 -15.11
C LYS A 194 -4.82 -0.14 -14.20
N VAL A 195 -4.50 -0.60 -12.99
CA VAL A 195 -3.64 0.11 -12.02
C VAL A 195 -2.27 0.38 -12.61
N VAL A 196 -1.57 -0.66 -13.07
CA VAL A 196 -0.21 -0.54 -13.59
C VAL A 196 -0.17 0.24 -14.91
N SER A 197 -1.18 0.09 -15.77
CA SER A 197 -1.32 0.90 -17.00
C SER A 197 -1.36 2.40 -16.69
N ARG A 198 -2.13 2.80 -15.67
CA ARG A 198 -2.24 4.20 -15.27
C ARG A 198 -0.93 4.71 -14.69
N ASP A 199 -0.29 3.93 -13.82
CA ASP A 199 1.01 4.27 -13.24
C ASP A 199 2.09 4.39 -14.33
N TYR A 200 2.06 3.53 -15.35
CA TYR A 200 2.95 3.57 -16.51
C TYR A 200 2.75 4.84 -17.35
N THR A 201 1.51 5.19 -17.68
CA THR A 201 1.19 6.43 -18.41
C THR A 201 1.64 7.67 -17.62
N LEU A 202 1.45 7.68 -16.31
CA LEU A 202 1.96 8.75 -15.45
C LEU A 202 3.50 8.77 -15.46
N ALA A 203 4.13 7.59 -15.40
CA ALA A 203 5.57 7.47 -15.35
C ALA A 203 6.27 7.97 -16.61
N GLN A 204 5.73 7.64 -17.79
CA GLN A 204 6.24 8.13 -19.07
C GLN A 204 6.36 9.65 -19.10
N ASN A 205 5.41 10.34 -18.48
CA ASN A 205 5.30 11.79 -18.51
C ASN A 205 5.98 12.51 -17.34
N THR A 206 6.37 11.81 -16.25
CA THR A 206 6.70 12.50 -14.98
C THR A 206 7.94 11.99 -14.24
N PHE A 207 8.44 10.78 -14.51
CA PHE A 207 9.57 10.21 -13.74
C PHE A 207 10.90 10.16 -14.50
N ALA A 208 12.00 10.02 -13.76
CA ALA A 208 13.33 9.79 -14.33
C ALA A 208 13.47 8.33 -14.85
N GLN A 209 14.47 8.10 -15.69
CA GLN A 209 14.62 6.85 -16.45
C GLN A 209 14.65 5.55 -15.61
N PRO A 210 15.28 5.50 -14.42
CA PRO A 210 15.28 4.29 -13.61
C PRO A 210 13.89 3.88 -13.14
N GLN A 211 13.08 4.83 -12.67
CA GLN A 211 11.70 4.55 -12.24
C GLN A 211 10.80 4.16 -13.41
N LYS A 212 11.03 4.76 -14.59
CA LYS A 212 10.32 4.38 -15.83
C LYS A 212 10.54 2.91 -16.19
N ARG A 213 11.78 2.43 -16.15
CA ARG A 213 12.12 1.03 -16.46
C ARG A 213 11.45 0.04 -15.49
N PHE A 214 11.48 0.33 -14.19
CA PHE A 214 10.81 -0.52 -13.20
C PHE A 214 9.31 -0.64 -13.47
N ILE A 215 8.63 0.49 -13.69
CA ILE A 215 7.18 0.52 -13.96
C ILE A 215 6.86 -0.17 -15.30
N GLN A 216 7.71 -0.03 -16.32
CA GLN A 216 7.58 -0.72 -17.60
C GLN A 216 7.66 -2.25 -17.45
N GLN A 217 8.57 -2.75 -16.62
CA GLN A 217 8.69 -4.19 -16.35
C GLN A 217 7.46 -4.73 -15.63
N GLN A 218 6.93 -4.00 -14.64
CA GLN A 218 5.70 -4.36 -13.95
C GLN A 218 4.51 -4.42 -14.92
N TYR A 219 4.42 -3.45 -15.84
CA TYR A 219 3.39 -3.40 -16.88
C TYR A 219 3.45 -4.58 -17.85
N ALA A 220 4.66 -4.92 -18.32
CA ALA A 220 4.84 -6.06 -19.21
C ALA A 220 4.47 -7.39 -18.52
N ARG A 221 4.86 -7.56 -17.25
CA ARG A 221 4.54 -8.75 -16.46
C ARG A 221 3.03 -8.89 -16.22
N SER A 222 2.35 -7.81 -15.87
CA SER A 222 0.90 -7.86 -15.66
C SER A 222 0.14 -8.16 -16.95
N LYS A 223 0.63 -7.69 -18.11
CA LYS A 223 0.04 -8.01 -19.41
C LYS A 223 0.20 -9.50 -19.76
N ALA A 224 1.39 -10.06 -19.59
CA ALA A 224 1.65 -11.49 -19.86
C ALA A 224 0.79 -12.41 -18.98
N LEU A 225 0.64 -12.08 -17.69
CA LEU A 225 -0.27 -12.82 -16.79
C LEU A 225 -1.71 -12.78 -17.28
N LEU A 226 -2.17 -11.64 -17.81
CA LEU A 226 -3.53 -11.53 -18.34
C LEU A 226 -3.73 -12.40 -19.59
N GLU A 227 -2.72 -12.46 -20.47
CA GLU A 227 -2.72 -13.34 -21.65
C GLU A 227 -2.77 -14.82 -21.23
N GLU A 228 -2.00 -15.23 -20.22
CA GLU A 228 -2.05 -16.59 -19.64
C GLU A 228 -3.45 -16.96 -19.10
N TYR A 229 -4.12 -16.02 -18.40
CA TYR A 229 -5.48 -16.24 -17.90
C TYR A 229 -6.56 -16.16 -18.99
N GLN A 230 -6.24 -15.66 -20.19
CA GLN A 230 -7.16 -15.70 -21.34
C GLN A 230 -7.13 -17.08 -22.00
N ASP A 231 -5.96 -17.71 -22.10
CA ASP A 231 -5.79 -19.03 -22.73
C ASP A 231 -6.38 -20.19 -21.91
N GLN A 232 -6.52 -20.02 -20.58
CA GLN A 232 -7.20 -21.00 -19.70
C GLN A 232 -8.72 -21.11 -19.93
N VAL A 233 -9.29 -20.37 -20.89
CA VAL A 233 -10.73 -20.39 -21.22
C VAL A 233 -11.04 -21.20 -22.49
N GLU A 234 -10.03 -21.64 -23.26
CA GLU A 234 -10.25 -22.33 -24.55
C GLU A 234 -10.15 -23.86 -24.52
N THR A 235 -10.14 -24.49 -23.35
CA THR A 235 -10.50 -25.93 -23.25
C THR A 235 -11.90 -26.04 -22.67
N PRO A 236 -12.95 -26.20 -23.50
CA PRO A 236 -14.17 -26.84 -23.04
C PRO A 236 -13.74 -28.20 -22.48
N SER A 237 -14.08 -28.47 -21.23
CA SER A 237 -14.16 -29.85 -20.78
C SER A 237 -15.22 -30.51 -21.67
N GLU A 238 -14.80 -31.24 -22.69
CA GLU A 238 -15.59 -32.32 -23.28
C GLU A 238 -15.75 -33.40 -22.21
N GLU A 239 -16.58 -33.10 -21.20
CA GLU A 239 -17.19 -34.13 -20.38
C GLU A 239 -18.53 -34.44 -21.05
N THR A 240 -18.42 -35.44 -21.92
CA THR A 240 -19.44 -36.18 -22.64
C THR A 240 -20.82 -36.12 -22.00
N ALA A 241 -21.76 -35.59 -22.78
CA ALA A 241 -23.18 -35.85 -22.61
C ALA A 241 -23.43 -37.37 -22.72
N ASP A 242 -23.81 -38.00 -21.61
CA ASP A 242 -24.62 -39.21 -21.61
C ASP A 242 -25.95 -38.87 -20.94
N ALA A 243 -26.86 -38.32 -21.74
CA ALA A 243 -28.28 -38.36 -21.45
C ALA A 243 -28.83 -39.68 -22.02
N PRO A 244 -29.42 -40.59 -21.22
CA PRO A 244 -30.15 -41.70 -21.79
C PRO A 244 -31.56 -41.23 -22.17
N GLU A 245 -31.79 -41.09 -23.46
CA GLU A 245 -33.12 -40.86 -24.04
C GLU A 245 -33.84 -42.21 -24.23
N SER A 246 -35.03 -42.29 -23.65
CA SER A 246 -36.19 -43.14 -23.98
C SER A 246 -36.04 -44.66 -24.08
N ASP A 247 -36.80 -45.38 -23.24
CA ASP A 247 -37.72 -46.39 -23.77
C ASP A 247 -38.80 -46.82 -22.77
N ARG A 248 -39.97 -47.18 -23.33
CA ARG A 248 -41.21 -47.74 -22.75
C ARG A 248 -42.29 -46.72 -22.38
N GLN A 249 -43.08 -46.30 -23.36
CA GLN A 249 -44.27 -47.00 -23.90
C GLN A 249 -45.42 -47.12 -22.90
N ALA A 250 -46.56 -46.64 -23.41
CA ALA A 250 -47.89 -46.70 -22.87
C ALA A 250 -48.28 -48.08 -22.35
N ASP A 251 -49.07 -48.09 -21.28
CA ASP A 251 -50.20 -49.00 -21.25
C ASP A 251 -51.45 -48.27 -20.76
N THR A 252 -52.52 -48.57 -21.48
CA THR A 252 -53.86 -48.02 -21.38
C THR A 252 -54.68 -49.09 -20.66
N GLN A 253 -55.26 -48.77 -19.51
CA GLN A 253 -56.59 -49.20 -19.03
C GLN A 253 -56.83 -48.73 -17.60
#